data_AF-A0AAD6HI36-F1
#
_entry.id   AF-A0AAD6HI36-F1
#
_cell.length_a   1.000
_cell.length_b   1.000
_cell.length_c   1.000
_cell.angle_alpha   90.00
_cell.angle_beta   90.00
_cell.angle_gamma   90.00
#
_symmetry.space_group_name_H-M   'P 1'
#
loop_
_entity.id
_entity.type
_entity.pdbx_description
1 polymer ?
#
loop_
_entity_poly.entity_id
_entity_poly.type
_entity_poly.pdbx_seq_one_letter_code
_entity_poly.pdbx_strand_id
1 'polypeptide(L)'
;MLSLARLLTVGAVATLAVAVPAPRQIKKRDVDSTTYDNLYLFAQYSAAAYCTVNDDNSAGVAISCSDDVCPDVESATTTTLYEFDQTNDYGDATGYIALDETNELIVLAFRGSEDISNWIANLDFTFNDDSGLCDGCEVHSGWWSSWQTVADDITSELASAVSSYPDYQLVITGHSLGAALAAISATDLRNSGYTLDLYTYGQPRVGNLALADYMTEQGSLWRTTHTDDIVPRVPPEILGYAHASPEYWITSADDVAVTDDDIEEIVGVDSDDGNAGESDLSISAHLCGPQSPRRRNRIKAILCTMGIVITLYLLFFAGPESPTKSVNHDRPSYAQRPTPKAEIDEQARPVLRKRKDMIVASMKSDDTSWLAEYFPDWSRSIYVVDDKKAPLTVMKNKGRESMVYLTYIIDNYENLPDIMLFIHSTRYQWHNDDPYYDGVPMLRNFQVPYLQKMGYVNLRCVWTLGCPEEIHPLSDTHRDDVHAGEYFLTGFSELFPDEPIPRVVGVSCCAQFGVTRDKVQQRPKSDYEHFRNWLATTTLGDDLSGRIMEYSWHMIFGQPPVHCPNADECYCNVFGLCNLNCPNDGSCDNRYVLPPFASLPKGWPFKGWKGQEQDPTHGLPES
;
A
#
# COMPACT_ATOMS: atom_id res chain seq x y z
N MET A 1 8.10 74.95 49.71
CA MET A 1 8.01 76.14 48.83
C MET A 1 7.86 75.65 47.40
N LEU A 2 6.83 76.16 46.71
CA LEU A 2 6.60 76.27 45.24
C LEU A 2 7.01 75.09 44.32
N SER A 3 6.10 74.38 43.65
CA SER A 3 5.14 74.76 42.58
C SER A 3 5.73 74.69 41.15
N LEU A 4 4.89 74.18 40.24
CA LEU A 4 4.94 74.12 38.76
C LEU A 4 5.78 72.98 38.13
N ALA A 5 5.20 71.89 37.60
CA ALA A 5 4.16 71.70 36.57
C ALA A 5 4.70 71.63 35.13
N ARG A 6 4.15 70.63 34.40
CA ARG A 6 4.06 70.41 32.93
C ARG A 6 5.18 69.54 32.32
N LEU A 7 4.91 68.51 31.52
CA LEU A 7 3.65 67.99 30.93
C LEU A 7 3.95 66.68 30.15
N LEU A 8 2.89 65.92 29.83
CA LEU A 8 2.72 64.90 28.76
C LEU A 8 2.86 63.42 29.20
N THR A 9 1.97 62.46 28.89
CA THR A 9 0.53 62.37 28.50
C THR A 9 0.27 60.87 28.24
N VAL A 10 -0.88 60.36 28.70
CA VAL A 10 -1.73 59.30 28.07
C VAL A 10 -1.13 57.89 27.89
N GLY A 11 -1.78 56.77 28.25
CA GLY A 11 -3.17 56.56 28.63
C GLY A 11 -3.39 55.16 29.24
N ALA A 12 -4.51 55.04 29.95
CA ALA A 12 -4.99 53.79 30.52
C ALA A 12 -5.49 52.86 29.40
N VAL A 13 -5.02 51.61 29.40
CA VAL A 13 -5.61 50.54 28.59
C VAL A 13 -6.68 49.87 29.43
N ALA A 14 -7.92 49.97 28.98
CA ALA A 14 -9.04 49.17 29.47
C ALA A 14 -8.84 47.74 28.99
N THR A 15 -8.66 46.80 29.92
CA THR A 15 -8.75 45.36 29.65
C THR A 15 -10.23 45.00 29.53
N LEU A 16 -10.73 44.86 28.31
CA LEU A 16 -11.97 44.14 28.03
C LEU A 16 -11.73 42.66 28.36
N ALA A 17 -12.29 42.20 29.47
CA ALA A 17 -12.43 40.77 29.74
C ALA A 17 -13.44 40.20 28.73
N VAL A 18 -12.92 39.61 27.66
CA VAL A 18 -13.72 38.70 26.83
C VAL A 18 -13.93 37.45 27.68
N ALA A 19 -15.17 37.20 28.08
CA ALA A 19 -15.56 35.93 28.65
C ALA A 19 -15.37 34.87 27.58
N VAL A 20 -14.28 34.11 27.67
CA VAL A 20 -14.07 32.89 26.90
C VAL A 20 -15.16 31.90 27.34
N PRO A 21 -15.99 31.36 26.43
CA PRO A 21 -16.87 30.27 26.81
C PRO A 21 -16.00 29.11 27.30
N ALA A 22 -16.31 28.56 28.46
CA ALA A 22 -15.67 27.32 28.90
C ALA A 22 -15.81 26.26 27.78
N PRO A 23 -14.74 25.48 27.49
CA PRO A 23 -14.85 24.39 26.54
C PRO A 23 -15.99 23.47 26.99
N ARG A 24 -16.89 23.12 26.06
CA ARG A 24 -17.90 22.09 26.30
C ARG A 24 -17.14 20.81 26.65
N GLN A 25 -17.24 20.35 27.88
CA GLN A 25 -16.83 18.99 28.22
C GLN A 25 -17.74 18.03 27.44
N ILE A 26 -17.17 17.40 26.42
CA ILE A 26 -17.76 16.23 25.76
C ILE A 26 -17.72 15.09 26.78
N LYS A 27 -18.84 14.40 26.96
CA LYS A 27 -18.94 13.27 27.89
C LYS A 27 -18.29 12.04 27.24
N LYS A 28 -17.09 11.67 27.70
CA LYS A 28 -16.59 10.29 27.60
C LYS A 28 -17.57 9.35 28.29
N ARG A 29 -18.00 8.26 27.64
CA ARG A 29 -18.95 7.30 28.21
C ARG A 29 -18.60 5.88 27.76
N ASP A 30 -18.53 4.98 28.73
CA ASP A 30 -18.34 3.53 28.54
C ASP A 30 -19.51 2.92 27.74
N VAL A 31 -19.24 1.88 26.95
CA VAL A 31 -20.26 1.17 26.16
C VAL A 31 -21.10 0.22 27.02
N ASP A 32 -22.35 -0.05 26.63
CA ASP A 32 -23.15 -1.07 27.31
C ASP A 32 -22.77 -2.50 26.89
N SER A 33 -23.11 -3.48 27.73
CA SER A 33 -22.73 -4.89 27.51
C SER A 33 -23.26 -5.47 26.19
N THR A 34 -24.44 -5.01 25.75
CA THR A 34 -25.04 -5.48 24.48
C THR A 34 -24.25 -4.97 23.28
N THR A 35 -23.80 -3.71 23.34
CA THR A 35 -22.92 -3.12 22.32
C THR A 35 -21.60 -3.88 22.27
N TYR A 36 -20.98 -4.13 23.43
CA TYR A 36 -19.75 -4.93 23.51
C TYR A 36 -19.93 -6.35 22.90
N ASP A 37 -21.00 -7.06 23.28
CA ASP A 37 -21.27 -8.42 22.78
C ASP A 37 -21.43 -8.43 21.25
N ASN A 38 -22.08 -7.43 20.68
CA ASN A 38 -22.24 -7.28 19.23
C ASN A 38 -20.91 -6.93 18.53
N LEU A 39 -20.14 -5.99 19.06
CA LEU A 39 -18.79 -5.67 18.56
C LEU A 39 -17.90 -6.92 18.56
N TYR A 40 -18.03 -7.76 19.58
CA TYR A 40 -17.30 -9.01 19.67
C TYR A 40 -17.77 -10.02 18.61
N LEU A 41 -19.09 -10.24 18.47
CA LEU A 41 -19.66 -11.18 17.51
C LEU A 41 -19.35 -10.80 16.06
N PHE A 42 -19.56 -9.54 15.66
CA PHE A 42 -19.37 -9.12 14.27
C PHE A 42 -17.90 -9.03 13.85
N ALA A 43 -16.99 -8.84 14.80
CA ALA A 43 -15.56 -9.04 14.54
C ALA A 43 -15.27 -10.51 14.15
N GLN A 44 -16.06 -11.51 14.60
CA GLN A 44 -15.83 -12.93 14.27
C GLN A 44 -16.28 -13.22 12.85
N TYR A 45 -17.39 -12.63 12.42
CA TYR A 45 -17.79 -12.66 11.02
C TYR A 45 -16.75 -11.99 10.13
N SER A 46 -16.20 -10.84 10.53
CA SER A 46 -15.10 -10.20 9.80
C SER A 46 -13.84 -11.09 9.73
N ALA A 47 -13.48 -11.76 10.83
CA ALA A 47 -12.34 -12.68 10.87
C ALA A 47 -12.59 -13.96 10.03
N ALA A 48 -13.80 -14.49 10.06
CA ALA A 48 -14.20 -15.66 9.28
C ALA A 48 -14.12 -15.43 7.77
N ALA A 49 -14.22 -14.18 7.30
CA ALA A 49 -14.01 -13.82 5.90
C ALA A 49 -12.56 -14.04 5.42
N TYR A 50 -11.58 -14.16 6.32
CA TYR A 50 -10.19 -14.51 5.98
C TYR A 50 -9.95 -16.02 5.89
N CYS A 51 -10.92 -16.85 6.30
CA CYS A 51 -10.77 -18.29 6.26
C CYS A 51 -11.15 -18.80 4.87
N THR A 52 -10.16 -19.29 4.11
CA THR A 52 -10.32 -19.71 2.70
C THR A 52 -11.32 -20.85 2.47
N VAL A 53 -11.81 -21.46 3.56
CA VAL A 53 -12.86 -22.50 3.50
C VAL A 53 -14.25 -21.89 3.37
N ASN A 54 -14.42 -20.59 3.62
CA ASN A 54 -15.69 -19.87 3.60
C ASN A 54 -15.86 -18.99 2.35
N ASP A 55 -14.91 -19.02 1.40
CA ASP A 55 -14.94 -18.28 0.13
C ASP A 55 -14.62 -19.17 -1.12
N ASP A 56 -14.58 -20.50 -0.99
CA ASP A 56 -14.27 -21.48 -2.06
C ASP A 56 -15.53 -22.08 -2.74
N ASN A 57 -16.52 -21.24 -3.04
CA ASN A 57 -17.79 -21.63 -3.72
C ASN A 57 -18.53 -22.80 -3.03
N SER A 58 -18.59 -22.76 -1.70
CA SER A 58 -19.13 -23.81 -0.85
C SER A 58 -20.52 -23.49 -0.27
N ALA A 59 -21.31 -22.65 -0.96
CA ALA A 59 -22.63 -22.22 -0.51
C ALA A 59 -23.50 -23.35 0.07
N GLY A 60 -24.10 -23.09 1.23
CA GLY A 60 -24.87 -24.04 2.04
C GLY A 60 -24.05 -24.82 3.06
N VAL A 61 -22.77 -24.49 3.23
CA VAL A 61 -21.88 -25.07 4.25
C VAL A 61 -21.84 -24.17 5.48
N ALA A 62 -21.62 -24.77 6.65
CA ALA A 62 -21.48 -24.03 7.90
C ALA A 62 -20.15 -23.26 7.91
N ILE A 63 -20.17 -22.03 8.41
CA ILE A 63 -18.94 -21.25 8.60
C ILE A 63 -18.01 -22.00 9.55
N SER A 64 -16.74 -22.11 9.17
CA SER A 64 -15.70 -22.70 10.02
C SER A 64 -14.40 -21.91 9.92
N CYS A 65 -13.66 -21.85 11.02
CA CYS A 65 -12.40 -21.13 11.06
C CYS A 65 -11.29 -21.98 11.67
N SER A 66 -10.07 -21.85 11.15
CA SER A 66 -8.90 -22.37 11.85
C SER A 66 -8.60 -21.54 13.11
N ASP A 67 -7.93 -22.15 14.09
CA ASP A 67 -7.36 -21.43 15.24
C ASP A 67 -8.35 -20.69 16.16
N ASP A 68 -9.63 -21.12 16.21
CA ASP A 68 -10.64 -20.63 17.18
C ASP A 68 -10.89 -19.11 17.05
N VAL A 69 -10.83 -18.57 15.83
CA VAL A 69 -11.02 -17.12 15.55
C VAL A 69 -12.48 -16.70 15.40
N CYS A 70 -13.41 -17.64 15.25
CA CYS A 70 -14.84 -17.35 15.14
C CYS A 70 -15.75 -18.28 15.97
N PRO A 71 -15.43 -18.55 17.26
CA PRO A 71 -16.08 -19.59 18.06
C PRO A 71 -17.59 -19.41 18.28
N ASP A 72 -18.06 -18.18 18.44
CA ASP A 72 -19.48 -17.89 18.63
C ASP A 72 -20.24 -18.08 17.31
N VAL A 73 -19.63 -17.72 16.17
CA VAL A 73 -20.17 -17.97 14.82
C VAL A 73 -20.26 -19.46 14.53
N GLU A 74 -19.23 -20.24 14.89
CA GLU A 74 -19.22 -21.71 14.75
C GLU A 74 -20.21 -22.40 15.71
N SER A 75 -20.48 -21.79 16.87
CA SER A 75 -21.45 -22.31 17.82
C SER A 75 -22.90 -22.06 17.41
N ALA A 76 -23.12 -21.03 16.59
CA ALA A 76 -24.42 -20.68 16.03
C ALA A 76 -24.76 -21.57 14.82
N THR A 77 -26.04 -21.60 14.48
CA THR A 77 -26.53 -22.27 13.27
C THR A 77 -26.35 -21.33 12.08
N THR A 78 -25.11 -21.21 11.63
CA THR A 78 -24.70 -20.27 10.57
C THR A 78 -24.30 -21.01 9.30
N THR A 79 -24.83 -20.62 8.13
CA THR A 79 -24.43 -21.18 6.82
C THR A 79 -24.21 -20.08 5.79
N THR A 80 -23.27 -20.27 4.85
CA THR A 80 -23.08 -19.34 3.73
C THR A 80 -24.22 -19.49 2.71
N LEU A 81 -24.86 -18.39 2.34
CA LEU A 81 -25.85 -18.33 1.26
C LEU A 81 -25.19 -18.08 -0.09
N TYR A 82 -24.16 -17.23 -0.10
CA TYR A 82 -23.43 -16.82 -1.29
C TYR A 82 -22.00 -16.47 -0.90
N GLU A 83 -21.04 -16.79 -1.76
CA GLU A 83 -19.62 -16.54 -1.57
C GLU A 83 -19.09 -15.87 -2.83
N PHE A 84 -18.18 -14.91 -2.69
CA PHE A 84 -17.64 -14.16 -3.82
C PHE A 84 -16.14 -13.91 -3.63
N ASP A 85 -15.42 -14.02 -4.74
CA ASP A 85 -14.00 -13.71 -4.83
C ASP A 85 -13.73 -13.09 -6.20
N GLN A 86 -13.65 -11.75 -6.24
CA GLN A 86 -13.43 -10.99 -7.47
C GLN A 86 -12.23 -10.06 -7.32
N THR A 87 -11.18 -10.34 -8.09
CA THR A 87 -9.99 -9.48 -8.18
C THR A 87 -10.14 -8.49 -9.34
N ASN A 88 -9.81 -7.22 -9.10
CA ASN A 88 -9.67 -6.21 -10.15
C ASN A 88 -8.33 -5.45 -10.02
N ASP A 89 -8.08 -4.51 -10.94
CA ASP A 89 -6.83 -3.73 -10.98
C ASP A 89 -6.60 -2.82 -9.74
N TYR A 90 -7.61 -2.64 -8.88
CA TYR A 90 -7.65 -1.72 -7.74
C TYR A 90 -7.82 -2.41 -6.37
N GLY A 91 -8.07 -3.73 -6.34
CA GLY A 91 -8.18 -4.52 -5.12
C GLY A 91 -9.14 -5.71 -5.25
N ASP A 92 -9.08 -6.61 -4.27
CA ASP A 92 -9.95 -7.78 -4.17
C ASP A 92 -11.26 -7.44 -3.44
N ALA A 93 -12.39 -7.80 -4.06
CA ALA A 93 -13.68 -7.89 -3.39
C ALA A 93 -13.96 -9.37 -3.10
N THR A 94 -13.61 -9.80 -1.89
CA THR A 94 -13.76 -11.19 -1.43
C THR A 94 -14.61 -11.21 -0.16
N GLY A 95 -15.48 -12.21 -0.01
CA GLY A 95 -16.35 -12.33 1.15
C GLY A 95 -17.52 -13.28 0.94
N TYR A 96 -18.53 -13.15 1.81
CA TYR A 96 -19.72 -14.00 1.78
C TYR A 96 -20.97 -13.31 2.33
N ILE A 97 -22.13 -13.85 1.99
CA ILE A 97 -23.41 -13.62 2.65
C ILE A 97 -23.73 -14.88 3.45
N ALA A 98 -24.02 -14.75 4.74
CA ALA A 98 -24.37 -15.85 5.63
C ALA A 98 -25.73 -15.66 6.28
N LEU A 99 -26.40 -16.78 6.58
CA LEU A 99 -27.62 -16.83 7.38
C LEU A 99 -27.28 -17.42 8.73
N ASP A 100 -27.59 -16.70 9.82
CA ASP A 100 -27.52 -17.20 11.19
C ASP A 100 -28.94 -17.37 11.73
N GLU A 101 -29.38 -18.62 11.86
CA GLU A 101 -30.70 -18.96 12.39
C GLU A 101 -30.77 -18.86 13.93
N THR A 102 -29.63 -18.82 14.62
CA THR A 102 -29.58 -18.72 16.09
C THR A 102 -29.80 -17.29 16.54
N ASN A 103 -29.20 -16.33 15.85
CA ASN A 103 -29.31 -14.91 16.15
C ASN A 103 -30.30 -14.16 15.24
N GLU A 104 -30.95 -14.85 14.31
CA GLU A 104 -31.89 -14.30 13.32
C GLU A 104 -31.24 -13.19 12.46
N LEU A 105 -30.06 -13.48 11.90
CA LEU A 105 -29.25 -12.52 11.14
C LEU A 105 -29.03 -12.96 9.69
N ILE A 106 -28.94 -11.97 8.79
CA ILE A 106 -28.32 -12.09 7.47
C ILE A 106 -27.05 -11.24 7.53
N VAL A 107 -25.88 -11.83 7.32
CA VAL A 107 -24.59 -11.15 7.45
C VAL A 107 -23.85 -11.12 6.14
N LEU A 108 -23.58 -9.91 5.61
CA LEU A 108 -22.62 -9.69 4.52
C LEU A 108 -21.27 -9.34 5.12
N ALA A 109 -20.26 -10.20 4.94
CA ALA A 109 -18.91 -9.99 5.45
C ALA A 109 -17.92 -9.83 4.30
N PHE A 110 -17.11 -8.77 4.35
CA PHE A 110 -16.01 -8.53 3.41
C PHE A 110 -14.66 -8.81 4.07
N ARG A 111 -13.82 -9.55 3.33
CA ARG A 111 -12.41 -9.78 3.67
C ARG A 111 -11.58 -8.55 3.37
N GLY A 112 -10.56 -8.28 4.20
CA GLY A 112 -9.52 -7.31 3.87
C GLY A 112 -8.41 -7.90 3.00
N SER A 113 -7.33 -7.14 2.83
CA SER A 113 -6.15 -7.60 2.09
C SER A 113 -5.38 -8.66 2.86
N GLU A 114 -4.82 -9.65 2.14
CA GLU A 114 -3.94 -10.67 2.73
C GLU A 114 -2.59 -10.09 3.17
N ASP A 115 -2.15 -8.97 2.57
CA ASP A 115 -0.95 -8.22 2.96
C ASP A 115 -1.28 -6.74 3.20
N ILE A 116 -1.67 -6.44 4.44
CA ILE A 116 -2.15 -5.11 4.85
C ILE A 116 -1.02 -4.08 4.85
N SER A 117 0.19 -4.47 5.23
CA SER A 117 1.38 -3.60 5.21
C SER A 117 1.70 -3.10 3.81
N ASN A 118 1.69 -4.01 2.84
CA ASN A 118 1.89 -3.67 1.43
C ASN A 118 0.72 -2.87 0.88
N TRP A 119 -0.52 -3.18 1.27
CA TRP A 119 -1.70 -2.41 0.90
C TRP A 119 -1.62 -0.96 1.37
N ILE A 120 -1.29 -0.71 2.65
CA ILE A 120 -1.15 0.65 3.22
C ILE A 120 -0.14 1.47 2.41
N ALA A 121 0.98 0.85 2.02
CA ALA A 121 2.03 1.53 1.28
C ALA A 121 1.70 1.80 -0.20
N ASN A 122 0.76 1.05 -0.78
CA ASN A 122 0.38 1.13 -2.20
C ASN A 122 -0.95 1.86 -2.44
N LEU A 123 -1.58 2.40 -1.39
CA LEU A 123 -2.90 3.03 -1.47
C LEU A 123 -2.94 4.18 -2.49
N ASP A 124 -3.84 4.06 -3.47
CA ASP A 124 -4.19 5.12 -4.40
C ASP A 124 -5.36 5.95 -3.87
N PHE A 125 -5.06 7.09 -3.27
CA PHE A 125 -6.04 7.96 -2.60
C PHE A 125 -6.94 8.79 -3.53
N THR A 126 -7.17 8.34 -4.75
CA THR A 126 -7.98 9.09 -5.71
C THR A 126 -9.46 9.08 -5.31
N PHE A 127 -10.10 10.24 -5.31
CA PHE A 127 -11.55 10.37 -5.15
C PHE A 127 -12.31 10.05 -6.46
N ASN A 128 -13.54 9.58 -6.30
CA ASN A 128 -14.56 9.48 -7.32
C ASN A 128 -15.78 10.31 -6.88
N ASP A 129 -16.11 11.32 -7.68
CA ASP A 129 -17.20 12.29 -7.47
C ASP A 129 -18.51 11.89 -8.20
N ASP A 130 -18.51 10.80 -8.99
CA ASP A 130 -19.63 10.29 -9.77
C ASP A 130 -20.23 8.98 -9.18
N SER A 131 -20.03 8.77 -7.87
CA SER A 131 -20.56 7.59 -7.17
C SER A 131 -22.09 7.59 -7.04
N GLY A 132 -22.70 8.78 -7.01
CA GLY A 132 -24.14 8.94 -6.79
C GLY A 132 -24.60 8.59 -5.36
N LEU A 133 -23.68 8.41 -4.40
CA LEU A 133 -24.02 8.05 -3.01
C LEU A 133 -24.78 9.18 -2.28
N CYS A 134 -24.37 10.43 -2.48
CA CYS A 134 -25.01 11.61 -1.91
C CYS A 134 -24.51 12.90 -2.58
N ASP A 135 -25.25 14.00 -2.39
CA ASP A 135 -24.89 15.30 -2.96
C ASP A 135 -23.57 15.81 -2.37
N GLY A 136 -22.57 16.01 -3.23
CA GLY A 136 -21.23 16.51 -2.84
C GLY A 136 -20.30 15.45 -2.22
N CYS A 137 -20.72 14.19 -2.22
CA CYS A 137 -19.93 13.09 -1.69
C CYS A 137 -18.90 12.59 -2.69
N GLU A 138 -17.67 12.48 -2.22
CA GLU A 138 -16.56 11.88 -2.96
C GLU A 138 -16.10 10.65 -2.20
N VAL A 139 -15.98 9.52 -2.90
CA VAL A 139 -15.61 8.21 -2.33
C VAL A 139 -14.28 7.76 -2.90
N HIS A 140 -13.52 6.95 -2.18
CA HIS A 140 -12.29 6.36 -2.69
C HIS A 140 -12.56 5.58 -4.00
N SER A 141 -11.89 5.96 -5.08
CA SER A 141 -12.18 5.46 -6.44
C SER A 141 -11.94 3.95 -6.57
N GLY A 142 -10.84 3.46 -6.00
CA GLY A 142 -10.52 2.03 -6.00
C GLY A 142 -11.59 1.20 -5.30
N TRP A 143 -11.94 1.55 -4.06
CA TRP A 143 -12.94 0.80 -3.28
C TRP A 143 -14.35 0.91 -3.86
N TRP A 144 -14.72 2.08 -4.41
CA TRP A 144 -15.96 2.22 -5.17
C TRP A 144 -15.98 1.28 -6.37
N SER A 145 -14.89 1.22 -7.14
CA SER A 145 -14.78 0.31 -8.29
C SER A 145 -14.87 -1.15 -7.86
N SER A 146 -14.21 -1.53 -6.76
CA SER A 146 -14.29 -2.89 -6.21
C SER A 146 -15.70 -3.25 -5.74
N TRP A 147 -16.40 -2.36 -5.05
CA TRP A 147 -17.82 -2.57 -4.74
C TRP A 147 -18.65 -2.77 -6.00
N GLN A 148 -18.49 -1.90 -7.00
CA GLN A 148 -19.24 -1.98 -8.26
C GLN A 148 -19.06 -3.31 -9.00
N THR A 149 -17.92 -4.00 -8.85
CA THR A 149 -17.72 -5.32 -9.48
C THR A 149 -18.62 -6.42 -8.93
N VAL A 150 -19.07 -6.30 -7.67
CA VAL A 150 -19.87 -7.32 -6.96
C VAL A 150 -21.27 -6.82 -6.58
N ALA A 151 -21.55 -5.52 -6.73
CA ALA A 151 -22.76 -4.87 -6.26
C ALA A 151 -24.06 -5.48 -6.81
N ASP A 152 -24.12 -5.78 -8.11
CA ASP A 152 -25.32 -6.34 -8.76
C ASP A 152 -25.65 -7.74 -8.23
N ASP A 153 -24.63 -8.61 -8.13
CA ASP A 153 -24.79 -9.99 -7.65
C ASP A 153 -25.15 -10.00 -6.16
N ILE A 154 -24.43 -9.24 -5.33
CA ILE A 154 -24.71 -9.12 -3.89
C ILE A 154 -26.11 -8.56 -3.65
N THR A 155 -26.53 -7.53 -4.38
CA THR A 155 -27.86 -6.93 -4.23
C THR A 155 -28.97 -7.92 -4.60
N SER A 156 -28.76 -8.74 -5.63
CA SER A 156 -29.69 -9.80 -6.02
C SER A 156 -29.81 -10.87 -4.93
N GLU A 157 -28.69 -11.34 -4.40
CA GLU A 157 -28.67 -12.36 -3.35
C GLU A 157 -29.27 -11.85 -2.02
N LEU A 158 -28.96 -10.61 -1.63
CA LEU A 158 -29.58 -9.97 -0.47
C LEU A 158 -31.08 -9.79 -0.64
N ALA A 159 -31.56 -9.39 -1.82
CA ALA A 159 -33.00 -9.29 -2.08
C ALA A 159 -33.71 -10.64 -1.91
N SER A 160 -33.07 -11.73 -2.35
CA SER A 160 -33.55 -13.10 -2.18
C SER A 160 -33.59 -13.52 -0.71
N ALA A 161 -32.50 -13.26 0.03
CA ALA A 161 -32.36 -13.60 1.44
C ALA A 161 -33.36 -12.82 2.31
N VAL A 162 -33.44 -11.50 2.17
CA VAL A 162 -34.36 -10.65 2.94
C VAL A 162 -35.83 -10.98 2.64
N SER A 163 -36.16 -11.34 1.39
CA SER A 163 -37.52 -11.80 1.04
C SER A 163 -37.87 -13.14 1.70
N SER A 164 -36.88 -14.03 1.84
CA SER A 164 -37.07 -15.35 2.45
C SER A 164 -37.10 -15.30 3.99
N TYR A 165 -36.40 -14.33 4.58
CA TYR A 165 -36.24 -14.14 6.02
C TYR A 165 -36.56 -12.69 6.42
N PRO A 166 -37.82 -12.26 6.30
CA PRO A 166 -38.20 -10.84 6.47
C PRO A 166 -38.08 -10.32 7.91
N ASP A 167 -38.03 -11.23 8.89
CA ASP A 167 -37.89 -10.88 10.31
C ASP A 167 -36.41 -10.86 10.75
N TYR A 168 -35.46 -11.23 9.87
CA TYR A 168 -34.05 -11.31 10.20
C TYR A 168 -33.37 -9.96 10.01
N GLN A 169 -32.41 -9.64 10.87
CA GLN A 169 -31.65 -8.40 10.78
C GLN A 169 -30.53 -8.52 9.76
N LEU A 170 -30.48 -7.59 8.80
CA LEU A 170 -29.34 -7.46 7.89
C LEU A 170 -28.19 -6.72 8.58
N VAL A 171 -27.01 -7.34 8.59
CA VAL A 171 -25.77 -6.77 9.12
C VAL A 171 -24.70 -6.82 8.04
N ILE A 172 -23.96 -5.72 7.88
CA ILE A 172 -22.80 -5.65 7.01
C ILE A 172 -21.56 -5.44 7.88
N THR A 173 -20.51 -6.21 7.61
CA THR A 173 -19.28 -6.12 8.39
C THR A 173 -18.03 -6.37 7.56
N GLY A 174 -16.88 -5.96 8.11
CA GLY A 174 -15.58 -6.18 7.50
C GLY A 174 -14.46 -5.62 8.36
N HIS A 175 -13.24 -6.06 8.06
CA HIS A 175 -12.01 -5.61 8.69
C HIS A 175 -11.04 -5.03 7.65
N SER A 176 -10.26 -4.01 8.01
CA SER A 176 -9.24 -3.41 7.13
C SER A 176 -9.82 -2.90 5.80
N LEU A 177 -9.27 -3.28 4.64
CA LEU A 177 -9.87 -3.02 3.32
C LEU A 177 -11.33 -3.51 3.24
N GLY A 178 -11.67 -4.65 3.83
CA GLY A 178 -13.03 -5.19 3.84
C GLY A 178 -13.99 -4.29 4.61
N ALA A 179 -13.51 -3.62 5.66
CA ALA A 179 -14.28 -2.61 6.39
C ALA A 179 -14.62 -1.40 5.51
N ALA A 180 -13.71 -1.02 4.60
CA ALA A 180 -13.95 0.04 3.63
C ALA A 180 -15.06 -0.33 2.63
N LEU A 181 -15.02 -1.56 2.09
CA LEU A 181 -16.06 -2.09 1.21
C LEU A 181 -17.40 -2.19 1.94
N ALA A 182 -17.40 -2.69 3.18
CA ALA A 182 -18.59 -2.77 4.03
C ALA A 182 -19.26 -1.40 4.23
N ALA A 183 -18.46 -0.36 4.51
CA ALA A 183 -18.95 1.00 4.69
C ALA A 183 -19.58 1.59 3.42
N ILE A 184 -18.90 1.40 2.28
CA ILE A 184 -19.39 1.87 0.97
C ILE A 184 -20.68 1.12 0.57
N SER A 185 -20.68 -0.21 0.66
CA SER A 185 -21.84 -1.03 0.30
C SER A 185 -23.03 -0.76 1.20
N ALA A 186 -22.82 -0.56 2.50
CA ALA A 186 -23.88 -0.23 3.44
C ALA A 186 -24.55 1.11 3.09
N THR A 187 -23.75 2.11 2.72
CA THR A 187 -24.26 3.43 2.31
C THR A 187 -25.13 3.30 1.06
N ASP A 188 -24.66 2.56 0.06
CA ASP A 188 -25.37 2.33 -1.21
C ASP A 188 -26.65 1.49 -1.04
N LEU A 189 -26.60 0.43 -0.24
CA LEU A 189 -27.76 -0.42 0.06
C LEU A 189 -28.83 0.34 0.87
N ARG A 190 -28.43 1.21 1.81
CA ARG A 190 -29.37 2.09 2.53
C ARG A 190 -30.05 3.07 1.58
N ASN A 191 -29.32 3.64 0.62
CA ASN A 191 -29.90 4.48 -0.43
C ASN A 191 -30.91 3.70 -1.29
N SER A 192 -30.70 2.40 -1.45
CA SER A 192 -31.60 1.48 -2.15
C SER A 192 -32.77 0.97 -1.28
N GLY A 193 -32.89 1.42 -0.03
CA GLY A 193 -34.03 1.16 0.85
C GLY A 193 -33.86 -0.01 1.83
N TYR A 194 -32.67 -0.59 1.93
CA TYR A 194 -32.39 -1.63 2.93
C TYR A 194 -32.25 -1.02 4.33
N THR A 195 -32.84 -1.69 5.33
CA THR A 195 -32.57 -1.42 6.75
C THR A 195 -31.50 -2.39 7.22
N LEU A 196 -30.37 -1.88 7.70
CA LEU A 196 -29.21 -2.68 8.07
C LEU A 196 -28.34 -1.99 9.12
N ASP A 197 -27.61 -2.80 9.89
CA ASP A 197 -26.55 -2.34 10.79
C ASP A 197 -25.17 -2.54 10.15
N LEU A 198 -24.25 -1.61 10.42
CA LEU A 198 -22.89 -1.64 9.89
C LEU A 198 -21.87 -1.71 11.03
N TYR A 199 -21.03 -2.75 11.02
CA TYR A 199 -19.95 -2.96 11.99
C TYR A 199 -18.61 -3.04 11.28
N THR A 200 -17.72 -2.09 11.53
CA THR A 200 -16.42 -2.03 10.85
C THR A 200 -15.26 -2.05 11.83
N TYR A 201 -14.15 -2.70 11.47
CA TYR A 201 -12.98 -2.88 12.33
C TYR A 201 -11.71 -2.44 11.60
N GLY A 202 -10.94 -1.53 12.19
CA GLY A 202 -9.73 -1.00 11.55
C GLY A 202 -10.05 -0.34 10.20
N GLN A 203 -11.20 0.31 10.09
CA GLN A 203 -11.69 0.87 8.84
C GLN A 203 -10.84 2.08 8.40
N PRO A 204 -10.30 2.12 7.18
CA PRO A 204 -9.66 3.32 6.64
C PRO A 204 -10.72 4.40 6.27
N ARG A 205 -10.30 5.64 5.99
CA ARG A 205 -11.24 6.70 5.59
C ARG A 205 -11.76 6.45 4.17
N VAL A 206 -13.08 6.39 3.99
CA VAL A 206 -13.72 5.94 2.72
C VAL A 206 -14.09 7.05 1.76
N GLY A 207 -14.16 8.29 2.23
CA GLY A 207 -14.54 9.41 1.40
C GLY A 207 -14.28 10.75 2.06
N ASN A 208 -14.79 11.80 1.43
CA ASN A 208 -14.67 13.16 1.92
C ASN A 208 -15.58 13.43 3.14
N LEU A 209 -15.45 14.63 3.73
CA LEU A 209 -16.27 15.04 4.88
C LEU A 209 -17.78 14.95 4.62
N ALA A 210 -18.24 15.27 3.40
CA ALA A 210 -19.65 15.16 3.06
C ALA A 210 -20.14 13.71 3.12
N LEU A 211 -19.34 12.74 2.65
CA LEU A 211 -19.66 11.33 2.78
C LEU A 211 -19.64 10.89 4.26
N ALA A 212 -18.68 11.35 5.04
CA ALA A 212 -18.59 11.03 6.47
C ALA A 212 -19.79 11.56 7.27
N ASP A 213 -20.22 12.80 7.01
CA ASP A 213 -21.44 13.39 7.58
C ASP A 213 -22.67 12.58 7.15
N TYR A 214 -22.78 12.24 5.86
CA TYR A 214 -23.91 11.47 5.33
C TYR A 214 -24.03 10.08 5.97
N MET A 215 -22.92 9.35 6.07
CA MET A 215 -22.87 8.05 6.76
C MET A 215 -23.26 8.17 8.24
N THR A 216 -22.84 9.25 8.91
CA THR A 216 -23.20 9.54 10.31
C THR A 216 -24.70 9.79 10.44
N GLU A 217 -25.31 10.54 9.52
CA GLU A 217 -26.75 10.83 9.49
C GLU A 217 -27.61 9.61 9.19
N GLN A 218 -27.11 8.66 8.37
CA GLN A 218 -27.78 7.39 8.14
C GLN A 218 -27.91 6.52 9.40
N GLY A 219 -27.01 6.71 10.39
CA GLY A 219 -27.02 6.00 11.66
C GLY A 219 -26.66 4.51 11.57
N SER A 220 -26.90 3.76 12.65
CA SER A 220 -26.58 2.32 12.74
C SER A 220 -25.15 1.97 12.28
N LEU A 221 -24.17 2.72 12.78
CA LEU A 221 -22.75 2.58 12.46
C LEU A 221 -21.96 2.33 13.74
N TRP A 222 -21.19 1.24 13.75
CA TRP A 222 -20.24 0.89 14.80
C TRP A 222 -18.84 0.76 14.21
N ARG A 223 -18.17 1.91 14.04
CA ARG A 223 -16.80 1.98 13.55
C ARG A 223 -15.82 1.77 14.70
N THR A 224 -15.16 0.63 14.71
CA THR A 224 -14.24 0.22 15.79
C THR A 224 -12.79 0.45 15.37
N THR A 225 -12.01 1.06 16.27
CA THR A 225 -10.57 1.31 16.12
C THR A 225 -9.82 0.75 17.33
N HIS A 226 -8.52 0.50 17.20
CA HIS A 226 -7.71 -0.07 18.27
C HIS A 226 -6.45 0.76 18.48
N THR A 227 -6.25 1.26 19.70
CA THR A 227 -5.05 2.00 20.15
C THR A 227 -4.48 2.91 19.06
N ASP A 228 -3.25 2.62 18.62
CA ASP A 228 -2.49 3.40 17.64
C ASP A 228 -2.48 2.79 16.23
N ASP A 229 -3.52 2.01 15.88
CA ASP A 229 -3.74 1.46 14.53
C ASP A 229 -3.58 2.52 13.44
N ILE A 230 -2.72 2.23 12.46
CA ILE A 230 -2.41 3.11 11.32
C ILE A 230 -3.51 3.14 10.26
N VAL A 231 -4.28 2.06 10.07
CA VAL A 231 -5.22 1.92 8.94
C VAL A 231 -6.35 2.95 9.00
N PRO A 232 -7.00 3.21 10.16
CA PRO A 232 -7.98 4.28 10.26
C PRO A 232 -7.41 5.67 9.99
N ARG A 233 -6.08 5.84 10.00
CA ARG A 233 -5.44 7.13 9.73
C ARG A 233 -5.07 7.32 8.25
N VAL A 234 -5.36 6.33 7.40
CA VAL A 234 -5.22 6.45 5.94
C VAL A 234 -6.59 6.29 5.25
N PRO A 235 -6.81 6.96 4.10
CA PRO A 235 -6.05 8.08 3.55
C PRO A 235 -6.02 9.28 4.53
N PRO A 236 -4.95 10.09 4.56
CA PRO A 236 -4.83 11.20 5.52
C PRO A 236 -5.92 12.28 5.40
N GLU A 237 -6.30 12.92 6.52
CA GLU A 237 -7.32 13.99 6.56
C GLU A 237 -6.97 15.20 5.70
N ILE A 238 -5.68 15.52 5.59
CA ILE A 238 -5.18 16.61 4.73
C ILE A 238 -5.51 16.38 3.25
N LEU A 239 -5.85 15.14 2.87
CA LEU A 239 -6.34 14.79 1.53
C LEU A 239 -7.83 15.04 1.36
N GLY A 240 -8.51 15.59 2.36
CA GLY A 240 -9.96 15.82 2.36
C GLY A 240 -10.79 14.60 2.78
N TYR A 241 -10.14 13.48 3.11
CA TYR A 241 -10.81 12.28 3.63
C TYR A 241 -11.22 12.49 5.08
N ALA A 242 -12.38 11.95 5.47
CA ALA A 242 -12.88 12.08 6.82
C ALA A 242 -13.49 10.76 7.32
N HIS A 243 -13.55 10.61 8.64
CA HIS A 243 -14.27 9.50 9.27
C HIS A 243 -15.67 9.89 9.73
N ALA A 244 -16.62 8.97 9.53
CA ALA A 244 -17.95 9.05 10.12
C ALA A 244 -17.91 8.78 11.64
N SER A 245 -18.96 9.22 12.32
CA SER A 245 -19.16 9.11 13.78
C SER A 245 -20.34 8.16 14.09
N PRO A 246 -20.37 7.49 15.26
CA PRO A 246 -19.33 7.48 16.31
C PRO A 246 -18.18 6.52 16.03
N GLU A 247 -17.08 6.73 16.75
CA GLU A 247 -15.96 5.77 16.88
C GLU A 247 -16.09 5.00 18.19
N TYR A 248 -15.82 3.70 18.15
CA TYR A 248 -15.68 2.84 19.30
C TYR A 248 -14.20 2.47 19.44
N TRP A 249 -13.48 3.25 20.24
CA TRP A 249 -12.02 3.17 20.34
C TRP A 249 -11.59 2.25 21.48
N ILE A 250 -10.91 1.16 21.12
CA ILE A 250 -10.37 0.19 22.08
C ILE A 250 -9.03 0.70 22.62
N THR A 251 -8.94 0.84 23.94
CA THR A 251 -7.78 1.42 24.64
C THR A 251 -6.84 0.38 25.25
N SER A 252 -7.27 -0.89 25.32
CA SER A 252 -6.43 -1.99 25.79
C SER A 252 -5.24 -2.20 24.85
N ALA A 253 -4.08 -2.50 25.39
CA ALA A 253 -2.88 -2.77 24.58
C ALA A 253 -3.02 -4.05 23.72
N ASP A 254 -2.17 -4.15 22.70
CA ASP A 254 -2.00 -5.35 21.88
C ASP A 254 -1.89 -6.63 22.74
N ASP A 255 -2.48 -7.71 22.25
CA ASP A 255 -2.50 -9.00 22.92
C ASP A 255 -3.13 -9.01 24.34
N VAL A 256 -4.01 -8.06 24.66
CA VAL A 256 -4.78 -8.03 25.92
C VAL A 256 -6.26 -8.33 25.64
N ALA A 257 -6.89 -9.11 26.51
CA ALA A 257 -8.33 -9.35 26.42
C ALA A 257 -9.11 -8.05 26.67
N VAL A 258 -9.89 -7.63 25.68
CA VAL A 258 -10.75 -6.44 25.73
C VAL A 258 -11.95 -6.71 26.64
N THR A 259 -12.35 -5.70 27.42
CA THR A 259 -13.59 -5.66 28.19
C THR A 259 -14.45 -4.46 27.77
N ASP A 260 -15.70 -4.39 28.21
CA ASP A 260 -16.58 -3.26 27.99
C ASP A 260 -16.01 -1.94 28.56
N ASP A 261 -15.26 -2.02 29.67
CA ASP A 261 -14.55 -0.88 30.27
C ASP A 261 -13.39 -0.34 29.40
N ASP A 262 -12.91 -1.11 28.40
CA ASP A 262 -11.76 -0.74 27.57
C ASP A 262 -12.17 -0.03 26.26
N ILE A 263 -13.47 0.15 26.00
CA ILE A 263 -14.00 0.76 24.77
C ILE A 263 -14.59 2.13 25.06
N GLU A 264 -13.96 3.18 24.53
CA GLU A 264 -14.46 4.56 24.61
C GLU A 264 -15.31 4.90 23.36
N GLU A 265 -16.55 5.35 23.56
CA GLU A 265 -17.36 5.94 22.48
C GLU A 265 -16.94 7.40 22.25
N ILE A 266 -16.37 7.68 21.08
CA ILE A 266 -16.01 9.04 20.64
C ILE A 266 -17.06 9.54 19.64
N VAL A 267 -17.71 10.64 20.01
CA VAL A 267 -18.75 11.27 19.19
C VAL A 267 -18.19 12.54 18.55
N GLY A 268 -18.23 12.58 17.22
CA GLY A 268 -17.73 13.69 16.42
C GLY A 268 -17.24 13.16 15.08
N VAL A 269 -17.76 13.71 13.99
CA VAL A 269 -17.25 13.42 12.65
C VAL A 269 -15.81 13.90 12.59
N ASP A 270 -14.92 13.04 12.11
CA ASP A 270 -13.47 13.29 11.99
C ASP A 270 -12.80 13.78 13.29
N SER A 271 -13.19 13.18 14.42
CA SER A 271 -12.64 13.53 15.74
C SER A 271 -11.22 13.00 15.93
N ASP A 272 -10.37 13.82 16.55
CA ASP A 272 -9.01 13.45 17.00
C ASP A 272 -8.97 12.96 18.46
N ASP A 273 -10.12 12.83 19.14
CA ASP A 273 -10.19 12.39 20.55
C ASP A 273 -9.92 10.88 20.73
N GLY A 274 -9.90 10.09 19.64
CA GLY A 274 -9.69 8.63 19.62
C GLY A 274 -8.42 8.21 18.90
N ASN A 275 -8.50 7.17 18.05
CA ASN A 275 -7.34 6.62 17.33
C ASN A 275 -6.55 7.68 16.55
N ALA A 276 -7.23 8.64 15.92
CA ALA A 276 -6.56 9.68 15.12
C ALA A 276 -5.64 10.61 15.94
N GLY A 277 -5.88 10.76 17.25
CA GLY A 277 -5.10 11.61 18.16
C GLY A 277 -3.85 10.95 18.75
N GLU A 278 -3.66 9.65 18.56
CA GLU A 278 -2.51 8.93 19.07
C GLU A 278 -1.21 9.37 18.35
N SER A 279 -0.09 9.43 19.09
CA SER A 279 1.18 9.94 18.54
C SER A 279 1.98 8.91 17.74
N ASP A 280 1.74 7.63 18.02
CA ASP A 280 2.43 6.51 17.37
C ASP A 280 1.55 5.90 16.27
N LEU A 281 2.15 5.08 15.40
CA LEU A 281 1.49 4.36 14.31
C LEU A 281 1.90 2.89 14.36
N SER A 282 0.92 2.00 14.50
CA SER A 282 1.16 0.57 14.67
C SER A 282 0.34 -0.26 13.69
N ILE A 283 1.02 -1.17 13.00
CA ILE A 283 0.38 -2.22 12.20
C ILE A 283 -0.03 -3.40 13.12
N SER A 284 0.66 -3.63 14.24
CA SER A 284 0.27 -4.71 15.16
C SER A 284 -1.02 -4.41 15.89
N ALA A 285 -1.26 -3.14 16.18
CA ALA A 285 -2.53 -2.68 16.72
C ALA A 285 -3.69 -2.94 15.74
N HIS A 286 -3.43 -2.91 14.43
CA HIS A 286 -4.45 -3.17 13.41
C HIS A 286 -4.99 -4.60 13.44
N LEU A 287 -4.14 -5.58 13.75
CA LEU A 287 -4.57 -6.98 13.84
C LEU A 287 -5.24 -7.32 15.18
N CYS A 288 -5.27 -6.37 16.11
CA CYS A 288 -5.91 -6.52 17.40
C CYS A 288 -7.33 -5.92 17.35
N GLY A 289 -8.33 -6.74 17.64
CA GLY A 289 -9.72 -6.30 17.78
C GLY A 289 -10.29 -6.64 19.16
N PRO A 290 -11.62 -6.52 19.34
CA PRO A 290 -12.33 -6.96 20.56
C PRO A 290 -12.02 -8.40 21.01
N GLN A 291 -11.44 -9.20 20.12
CA GLN A 291 -11.16 -10.63 20.30
C GLN A 291 -9.72 -10.98 20.65
N SER A 292 -8.84 -9.97 20.75
CA SER A 292 -7.47 -10.16 21.20
C SER A 292 -7.44 -10.74 22.64
N PRO A 293 -6.38 -11.47 23.01
CA PRO A 293 -6.44 -12.85 23.47
C PRO A 293 -6.92 -13.09 24.92
N ARG A 294 -8.09 -13.75 25.01
CA ARG A 294 -8.28 -14.94 25.88
C ARG A 294 -7.34 -16.13 25.54
N ARG A 295 -6.46 -15.99 24.53
CA ARG A 295 -5.70 -17.00 23.76
C ARG A 295 -4.51 -17.66 24.48
N ARG A 296 -3.94 -17.15 25.58
CA ARG A 296 -2.70 -17.74 26.17
C ARG A 296 -2.87 -18.70 27.35
N ASN A 297 -4.05 -18.83 27.94
CA ASN A 297 -4.23 -19.72 29.11
C ASN A 297 -4.47 -21.19 28.75
N ARG A 298 -4.97 -21.51 27.54
CA ARG A 298 -5.20 -22.90 27.11
C ARG A 298 -3.96 -23.56 26.48
N ILE A 299 -3.19 -22.83 25.66
CA ILE A 299 -1.97 -23.37 25.01
C ILE A 299 -0.86 -23.65 26.04
N LYS A 300 -0.70 -22.79 27.07
CA LYS A 300 0.22 -23.07 28.20
C LYS A 300 -0.16 -24.32 28.98
N ALA A 301 -1.45 -24.61 29.12
CA ALA A 301 -1.94 -25.84 29.75
C ALA A 301 -1.64 -27.07 28.87
N ILE A 302 -1.89 -27.00 27.56
CA ILE A 302 -1.63 -28.10 26.61
C ILE A 302 -0.13 -28.39 26.49
N LEU A 303 0.72 -27.37 26.32
CA LEU A 303 2.17 -27.51 26.25
C LEU A 303 2.78 -28.03 27.56
N CYS A 304 2.24 -27.64 28.74
CA CYS A 304 2.62 -28.25 30.01
C CYS A 304 2.26 -29.74 30.05
N THR A 305 1.08 -30.11 29.55
CA THR A 305 0.64 -31.52 29.51
C THR A 305 1.49 -32.35 28.55
N MET A 306 1.80 -31.83 27.36
CA MET A 306 2.69 -32.48 26.38
C MET A 306 4.13 -32.60 26.89
N GLY A 307 4.65 -31.58 27.57
CA GLY A 307 5.97 -31.61 28.20
C GLY A 307 6.08 -32.70 29.27
N ILE A 308 5.04 -32.92 30.08
CA ILE A 308 4.99 -33.99 31.07
C ILE A 308 4.98 -35.37 30.39
N VAL A 309 4.21 -35.55 29.32
CA VAL A 309 4.12 -36.81 28.57
C VAL A 309 5.44 -37.16 27.86
N ILE A 310 6.09 -36.18 27.23
CA ILE A 310 7.38 -36.37 26.54
C ILE A 310 8.51 -36.66 27.54
N THR A 311 8.50 -35.99 28.69
CA THR A 311 9.49 -36.24 29.76
C THR A 311 9.34 -37.65 30.33
N LEU A 312 8.10 -38.12 30.52
CA LEU A 312 7.83 -39.50 30.93
C LEU A 312 8.24 -40.51 29.85
N TYR A 313 8.03 -40.21 28.57
CA TYR A 313 8.45 -41.10 27.47
C TYR A 313 9.97 -41.27 27.39
N LEU A 314 10.73 -40.17 27.51
CA LEU A 314 12.19 -40.18 27.45
C LEU A 314 12.84 -40.83 28.69
N LEU A 315 12.18 -40.79 29.86
CA LEU A 315 12.65 -41.45 31.08
C LEU A 315 12.55 -42.99 31.04
N PHE A 316 11.73 -43.56 30.16
CA PHE A 316 11.45 -45.00 30.16
C PHE A 316 11.90 -45.78 28.91
N PHE A 317 12.15 -45.13 27.75
CA PHE A 317 12.24 -45.88 26.48
C PHE A 317 13.40 -45.58 25.52
N ALA A 318 14.43 -44.80 25.90
CA ALA A 318 15.57 -44.56 25.01
C ALA A 318 16.74 -45.55 25.23
N GLY A 319 16.95 -46.47 24.29
CA GLY A 319 18.10 -47.39 24.18
C GLY A 319 18.79 -47.30 22.80
N PRO A 320 20.05 -47.77 22.64
CA PRO A 320 21.01 -47.19 21.72
C PRO A 320 21.03 -47.81 20.30
N GLU A 321 21.38 -46.99 19.32
CA GLU A 321 21.57 -47.36 17.91
C GLU A 321 22.96 -47.98 17.61
N SER A 322 23.03 -48.68 16.48
CA SER A 322 24.28 -49.10 15.81
C SER A 322 24.13 -49.03 14.27
N PRO A 323 25.24 -48.95 13.50
CA PRO A 323 25.34 -48.21 12.23
C PRO A 323 25.45 -49.11 10.99
N THR A 324 25.47 -48.52 9.77
CA THR A 324 26.16 -48.94 8.51
C THR A 324 25.48 -48.26 7.29
N LYS A 325 26.02 -48.03 6.08
CA LYS A 325 27.35 -48.10 5.41
C LYS A 325 27.19 -47.41 4.03
N SER A 326 28.27 -46.83 3.51
CA SER A 326 28.42 -46.32 2.13
C SER A 326 28.77 -47.41 1.11
N VAL A 327 28.33 -47.32 -0.16
CA VAL A 327 28.99 -47.92 -1.35
C VAL A 327 28.71 -47.11 -2.64
N ASN A 328 29.77 -46.93 -3.45
CA ASN A 328 29.86 -46.37 -4.82
C ASN A 328 29.49 -47.38 -5.93
N HIS A 329 29.13 -46.90 -7.14
CA HIS A 329 29.91 -47.16 -8.40
C HIS A 329 29.24 -46.61 -9.69
N ASP A 330 30.05 -45.81 -10.42
CA ASP A 330 30.38 -45.77 -11.87
C ASP A 330 29.39 -45.87 -13.05
N ARG A 331 29.73 -45.04 -14.07
CA ARG A 331 29.18 -44.88 -15.45
C ARG A 331 29.73 -45.93 -16.46
N PRO A 332 29.33 -45.96 -17.76
CA PRO A 332 29.90 -45.03 -18.78
C PRO A 332 29.05 -44.69 -20.05
N SER A 333 29.36 -43.50 -20.61
CA SER A 333 29.59 -43.11 -22.03
C SER A 333 28.62 -43.45 -23.17
N TYR A 334 28.28 -42.44 -24.01
CA TYR A 334 28.67 -42.36 -25.44
C TYR A 334 28.61 -40.92 -25.98
N ALA A 335 29.57 -40.56 -26.82
CA ALA A 335 29.79 -39.26 -27.43
C ALA A 335 29.27 -39.17 -28.87
N GLN A 336 28.99 -37.96 -29.37
CA GLN A 336 29.34 -37.53 -30.74
C GLN A 336 29.10 -36.02 -30.98
N ARG A 337 30.11 -35.35 -31.55
CA ARG A 337 30.04 -34.07 -32.28
C ARG A 337 30.10 -34.36 -33.79
N PRO A 338 29.54 -33.49 -34.64
CA PRO A 338 30.41 -32.68 -35.50
C PRO A 338 29.97 -31.21 -35.70
N THR A 339 30.95 -30.39 -36.09
CA THR A 339 30.96 -28.93 -36.36
C THR A 339 30.55 -28.58 -37.82
N PRO A 340 30.79 -27.37 -38.35
CA PRO A 340 29.92 -26.18 -38.36
C PRO A 340 29.50 -25.76 -39.79
N LYS A 341 28.48 -24.91 -39.94
CA LYS A 341 28.24 -24.20 -41.22
C LYS A 341 28.14 -22.69 -40.98
N ALA A 342 29.03 -21.99 -41.67
CA ALA A 342 29.06 -20.55 -41.82
C ALA A 342 27.93 -20.10 -42.76
N GLU A 343 27.19 -19.08 -42.36
CA GLU A 343 26.49 -18.20 -43.28
C GLU A 343 27.04 -16.79 -43.13
N ILE A 344 27.19 -16.17 -44.29
CA ILE A 344 28.01 -15.00 -44.56
C ILE A 344 27.19 -13.74 -44.28
N ASP A 345 27.87 -12.80 -43.64
CA ASP A 345 27.53 -11.40 -43.43
C ASP A 345 27.05 -10.71 -44.73
N GLU A 346 25.81 -10.22 -44.68
CA GLU A 346 25.33 -9.21 -45.62
C GLU A 346 24.45 -8.20 -44.88
N GLN A 347 25.06 -7.40 -43.99
CA GLN A 347 24.90 -5.93 -43.94
C GLN A 347 25.58 -5.38 -42.67
N ALA A 348 26.90 -5.46 -42.63
CA ALA A 348 27.74 -4.49 -41.93
C ALA A 348 27.56 -3.07 -42.54
N ARG A 349 26.41 -2.45 -42.28
CA ARG A 349 26.34 -1.00 -42.10
C ARG A 349 26.60 -0.76 -40.63
N PRO A 350 27.51 0.15 -40.23
CA PRO A 350 27.66 0.46 -38.82
C PRO A 350 26.29 0.92 -38.31
N VAL A 351 25.66 0.13 -37.44
CA VAL A 351 24.50 0.58 -36.68
C VAL A 351 24.96 1.86 -36.00
N LEU A 352 24.37 2.98 -36.39
CA LEU A 352 24.74 4.27 -35.84
C LEU A 352 24.41 4.20 -34.34
N ARG A 353 25.45 3.99 -33.52
CA ARG A 353 25.28 3.72 -32.09
C ARG A 353 24.58 4.93 -31.47
N LYS A 354 23.40 4.72 -30.88
CA LYS A 354 22.67 5.76 -30.17
C LYS A 354 23.60 6.34 -29.09
N ARG A 355 23.72 7.67 -28.99
CA ARG A 355 24.50 8.26 -27.89
C ARG A 355 23.70 8.32 -26.59
N LYS A 356 22.41 8.66 -26.68
CA LYS A 356 21.52 8.85 -25.53
C LYS A 356 20.13 8.30 -25.85
N ASP A 357 19.53 7.56 -24.93
CA ASP A 357 18.20 6.94 -25.09
C ASP A 357 17.38 7.13 -23.81
N MET A 358 16.08 7.39 -23.96
CA MET A 358 15.08 7.39 -22.88
C MET A 358 14.25 6.12 -22.99
N ILE A 359 14.26 5.31 -21.93
CA ILE A 359 13.58 4.02 -21.84
C ILE A 359 12.33 4.23 -21.00
N VAL A 360 11.17 3.88 -21.57
CA VAL A 360 9.87 4.21 -21.01
C VAL A 360 8.98 2.97 -21.03
N ALA A 361 8.51 2.56 -19.85
CA ALA A 361 7.39 1.65 -19.71
C ALA A 361 6.10 2.48 -19.81
N SER A 362 5.17 2.07 -20.67
CA SER A 362 3.97 2.84 -21.00
C SER A 362 2.78 1.91 -21.16
N MET A 363 1.59 2.42 -20.84
CA MET A 363 0.33 1.87 -21.31
C MET A 363 -0.11 2.56 -22.59
N LYS A 364 -1.07 1.97 -23.30
CA LYS A 364 -1.63 2.54 -24.53
C LYS A 364 -2.36 3.87 -24.29
N SER A 365 -2.88 4.08 -23.08
CA SER A 365 -3.54 5.30 -22.64
C SER A 365 -2.59 6.47 -22.39
N ASP A 366 -1.29 6.21 -22.21
CA ASP A 366 -0.35 7.23 -21.77
C ASP A 366 0.06 8.17 -22.91
N ASP A 367 0.18 9.46 -22.61
CA ASP A 367 0.75 10.43 -23.54
C ASP A 367 2.26 10.54 -23.36
N THR A 368 3.00 9.94 -24.30
CA THR A 368 4.46 10.01 -24.40
C THR A 368 4.95 11.01 -25.46
N SER A 369 4.05 11.74 -26.12
CA SER A 369 4.39 12.60 -27.26
C SER A 369 5.31 13.77 -26.88
N TRP A 370 5.22 14.24 -25.63
CA TRP A 370 6.07 15.28 -25.05
C TRP A 370 7.57 14.93 -25.13
N LEU A 371 7.95 13.66 -25.06
CA LEU A 371 9.36 13.26 -25.16
C LEU A 371 9.98 13.70 -26.49
N ALA A 372 9.23 13.56 -27.58
CA ALA A 372 9.69 13.97 -28.90
C ALA A 372 9.73 15.50 -29.07
N GLU A 373 8.79 16.20 -28.44
CA GLU A 373 8.70 17.67 -28.47
C GLU A 373 9.83 18.33 -27.69
N TYR A 374 10.07 17.88 -26.45
CA TYR A 374 10.98 18.54 -25.50
C TYR A 374 12.41 17.99 -25.56
N PHE A 375 12.62 16.76 -26.04
CA PHE A 375 13.92 16.08 -26.08
C PHE A 375 14.25 15.49 -27.47
N PRO A 376 14.24 16.29 -28.55
CA PRO A 376 14.45 15.80 -29.91
C PRO A 376 15.83 15.16 -30.14
N ASP A 377 16.83 15.55 -29.34
CA ASP A 377 18.20 15.02 -29.38
C ASP A 377 18.37 13.67 -28.66
N TRP A 378 17.34 13.21 -27.97
CA TRP A 378 17.32 11.90 -27.31
C TRP A 378 16.58 10.90 -28.19
N SER A 379 17.18 9.71 -28.35
CA SER A 379 16.40 8.57 -28.82
C SER A 379 15.38 8.18 -27.74
N ARG A 380 14.28 7.56 -28.16
CA ARG A 380 13.27 7.04 -27.22
C ARG A 380 12.97 5.59 -27.55
N SER A 381 12.94 4.75 -26.53
CA SER A 381 12.50 3.36 -26.58
C SER A 381 11.29 3.21 -25.66
N ILE A 382 10.10 3.33 -26.24
CA ILE A 382 8.81 3.31 -25.54
C ILE A 382 8.21 1.92 -25.70
N TYR A 383 8.12 1.18 -24.60
CA TYR A 383 7.51 -0.16 -24.55
C TYR A 383 6.07 -0.03 -24.07
N VAL A 384 5.13 -0.47 -24.91
CA VAL A 384 3.69 -0.46 -24.57
C VAL A 384 3.31 -1.87 -24.07
N VAL A 385 3.08 -2.00 -22.77
CA VAL A 385 3.01 -3.31 -22.10
C VAL A 385 1.64 -4.00 -22.23
N ASP A 386 0.58 -3.21 -22.47
CA ASP A 386 -0.80 -3.64 -22.66
C ASP A 386 -1.19 -3.82 -24.14
N ASP A 387 -0.27 -3.58 -25.09
CA ASP A 387 -0.48 -3.82 -26.52
C ASP A 387 0.56 -4.78 -27.11
N LYS A 388 0.18 -6.05 -27.25
CA LYS A 388 1.01 -7.11 -27.84
C LYS A 388 1.42 -6.86 -29.30
N LYS A 389 0.81 -5.89 -29.98
CA LYS A 389 1.14 -5.50 -31.36
C LYS A 389 2.02 -4.25 -31.43
N ALA A 390 2.33 -3.64 -30.29
CA ALA A 390 3.20 -2.47 -30.26
C ALA A 390 4.60 -2.82 -30.80
N PRO A 391 5.29 -1.87 -31.46
CA PRO A 391 6.63 -2.11 -32.01
C PRO A 391 7.65 -2.57 -30.96
N LEU A 392 7.50 -2.08 -29.72
CA LEU A 392 8.25 -2.52 -28.55
C LEU A 392 7.22 -2.89 -27.47
N THR A 393 7.31 -4.11 -26.96
CA THR A 393 6.47 -4.66 -25.90
C THR A 393 7.22 -5.76 -25.15
N VAL A 394 6.61 -6.31 -24.10
CA VAL A 394 7.19 -7.37 -23.27
C VAL A 394 6.42 -8.68 -23.42
N MET A 395 7.08 -9.82 -23.22
CA MET A 395 6.42 -11.14 -23.33
C MET A 395 5.40 -11.37 -22.21
N LYS A 396 5.65 -10.84 -21.03
CA LYS A 396 4.81 -10.93 -19.83
C LYS A 396 4.79 -9.56 -19.16
N ASN A 397 3.61 -9.00 -18.91
CA ASN A 397 3.47 -7.79 -18.11
C ASN A 397 3.56 -8.21 -16.63
N LYS A 398 4.75 -8.09 -16.03
CA LYS A 398 5.05 -8.59 -14.67
C LYS A 398 6.20 -7.80 -14.04
N GLY A 399 6.10 -7.39 -12.78
CA GLY A 399 7.08 -6.59 -12.06
C GLY A 399 7.07 -5.11 -12.45
N ARG A 400 5.91 -4.55 -12.81
CA ARG A 400 5.76 -3.14 -13.25
C ARG A 400 6.78 -2.76 -14.35
N GLU A 401 7.45 -1.61 -14.24
CA GLU A 401 8.44 -1.11 -15.20
C GLU A 401 9.72 -1.97 -15.28
N SER A 402 9.98 -2.81 -14.28
CA SER A 402 11.22 -3.57 -14.20
C SER A 402 11.37 -4.58 -15.34
N MET A 403 10.28 -5.17 -15.82
CA MET A 403 10.34 -6.08 -16.97
C MET A 403 10.76 -5.36 -18.25
N VAL A 404 10.27 -4.13 -18.46
CA VAL A 404 10.66 -3.30 -19.60
C VAL A 404 12.14 -2.96 -19.50
N TYR A 405 12.60 -2.53 -18.32
CA TYR A 405 13.97 -2.08 -18.12
C TYR A 405 14.98 -3.22 -18.32
N LEU A 406 14.70 -4.39 -17.74
CA LEU A 406 15.51 -5.59 -17.95
C LEU A 406 15.49 -6.06 -19.40
N THR A 407 14.32 -6.07 -20.05
CA THR A 407 14.20 -6.46 -21.46
C THR A 407 15.02 -5.54 -22.35
N TYR A 408 14.95 -4.22 -22.15
CA TYR A 408 15.76 -3.27 -22.90
C TYR A 408 17.26 -3.52 -22.73
N ILE A 409 17.73 -3.69 -21.48
CA ILE A 409 19.15 -3.93 -21.18
C ILE A 409 19.64 -5.20 -21.89
N ILE A 410 18.88 -6.29 -21.78
CA ILE A 410 19.24 -7.60 -22.35
C ILE A 410 19.30 -7.54 -23.88
N ASP A 411 18.28 -6.96 -24.51
CA ASP A 411 18.13 -6.95 -25.96
C ASP A 411 19.19 -6.03 -26.62
N ASN A 412 19.62 -5.00 -25.91
CA ASN A 412 20.56 -4.01 -26.40
C ASN A 412 21.97 -4.15 -25.83
N TYR A 413 22.26 -5.15 -24.99
CA TYR A 413 23.47 -5.23 -24.14
C TYR A 413 24.81 -4.93 -24.87
N GLU A 414 25.00 -5.47 -26.07
CA GLU A 414 26.21 -5.25 -26.88
C GLU A 414 26.27 -3.85 -27.53
N ASN A 415 25.10 -3.25 -27.75
CA ASN A 415 24.90 -2.01 -28.51
C ASN A 415 24.28 -0.88 -27.68
N LEU A 416 24.29 -0.98 -26.34
CA LEU A 416 23.71 0.00 -25.43
C LEU A 416 24.15 1.43 -25.79
N PRO A 417 23.31 2.46 -25.61
CA PRO A 417 23.72 3.85 -25.79
C PRO A 417 24.71 4.28 -24.69
N ASP A 418 25.43 5.39 -24.89
CA ASP A 418 26.42 5.85 -23.89
C ASP A 418 25.71 6.21 -22.56
N ILE A 419 24.52 6.80 -22.69
CA ILE A 419 23.68 7.30 -21.61
C ILE A 419 22.26 6.74 -21.76
N MET A 420 21.71 6.21 -20.67
CA MET A 420 20.35 5.71 -20.57
C MET A 420 19.63 6.42 -19.43
N LEU A 421 18.42 6.90 -19.71
CA LEU A 421 17.49 7.35 -18.67
C LEU A 421 16.29 6.42 -18.67
N PHE A 422 16.02 5.81 -17.52
CA PHE A 422 14.85 5.01 -17.26
C PHE A 422 13.84 5.90 -16.52
N ILE A 423 12.70 6.15 -17.16
CA ILE A 423 11.69 7.12 -16.70
C ILE A 423 10.28 6.56 -16.90
N HIS A 424 9.30 7.15 -16.23
CA HIS A 424 7.89 6.84 -16.49
C HIS A 424 7.35 7.59 -17.71
N SER A 425 6.16 7.19 -18.18
CA SER A 425 5.56 7.63 -19.44
C SER A 425 4.98 9.04 -19.40
N THR A 426 4.36 9.42 -18.28
CA THR A 426 3.59 10.66 -18.16
C THR A 426 4.50 11.86 -17.84
N ARG A 427 4.21 13.01 -18.47
CA ARG A 427 4.96 14.26 -18.23
C ARG A 427 4.75 14.79 -16.82
N TYR A 428 3.48 14.85 -16.40
CA TYR A 428 3.10 15.31 -15.07
C TYR A 428 2.76 14.09 -14.23
N GLN A 429 3.55 13.84 -13.19
CA GLN A 429 3.36 12.73 -12.27
C GLN A 429 4.10 13.01 -10.98
N TRP A 430 3.49 12.67 -9.85
CA TRP A 430 4.03 12.93 -8.51
C TRP A 430 5.44 12.37 -8.24
N HIS A 431 5.90 11.43 -9.07
CA HIS A 431 7.25 10.89 -9.04
C HIS A 431 8.34 11.87 -9.49
N ASN A 432 7.97 13.00 -10.10
CA ASN A 432 8.92 14.00 -10.58
C ASN A 432 9.20 15.04 -9.50
N ASP A 433 10.48 15.27 -9.24
CA ASP A 433 11.01 16.16 -8.19
C ASP A 433 10.93 17.66 -8.54
N ASP A 434 9.80 18.06 -9.11
CA ASP A 434 9.46 19.41 -9.53
C ASP A 434 8.22 19.91 -8.77
N PRO A 435 8.11 21.21 -8.44
CA PRO A 435 6.94 21.79 -7.78
C PRO A 435 5.61 21.39 -8.42
N TYR A 436 5.54 21.37 -9.74
CA TYR A 436 4.33 21.00 -10.48
C TYR A 436 4.36 19.55 -10.97
N TYR A 437 5.30 18.76 -10.45
CA TYR A 437 5.57 17.40 -10.85
C TYR A 437 5.80 17.23 -12.35
N ASP A 438 6.30 18.28 -13.00
CA ASP A 438 6.65 18.27 -14.42
C ASP A 438 8.03 17.62 -14.61
N GLY A 439 8.10 16.58 -15.43
CA GLY A 439 9.36 15.92 -15.77
C GLY A 439 10.26 16.77 -16.67
N VAL A 440 9.70 17.74 -17.40
CA VAL A 440 10.45 18.53 -18.40
C VAL A 440 11.54 19.40 -17.78
N PRO A 441 11.29 20.24 -16.76
CA PRO A 441 12.32 21.04 -16.12
C PRO A 441 13.46 20.19 -15.55
N MET A 442 13.12 19.04 -14.98
CA MET A 442 14.10 18.16 -14.35
C MET A 442 15.00 17.50 -15.40
N LEU A 443 14.42 16.87 -16.41
CA LEU A 443 15.18 16.20 -17.46
C LEU A 443 15.97 17.19 -18.35
N ARG A 444 15.50 18.43 -18.53
CA ARG A 444 16.26 19.48 -19.24
C ARG A 444 17.51 19.91 -18.49
N ASN A 445 17.43 19.97 -17.17
CA ASN A 445 18.56 20.36 -16.33
C ASN A 445 19.44 19.16 -15.91
N PHE A 446 19.13 17.95 -16.39
CA PHE A 446 19.88 16.75 -16.08
C PHE A 446 21.36 16.87 -16.50
N GLN A 447 22.25 16.65 -15.55
CA GLN A 447 23.70 16.80 -15.71
C GLN A 447 24.32 15.50 -16.20
N VAL A 448 24.31 15.30 -17.53
CA VAL A 448 25.00 14.17 -18.18
C VAL A 448 26.47 14.01 -17.72
N PRO A 449 27.29 15.06 -17.55
CA PRO A 449 28.65 14.90 -17.05
C PRO A 449 28.73 14.28 -15.64
N TYR A 450 27.77 14.58 -14.77
CA TYR A 450 27.71 14.00 -13.43
C TYR A 450 27.35 12.51 -13.50
N LEU A 451 26.35 12.14 -14.32
CA LEU A 451 26.05 10.73 -14.57
C LEU A 451 27.26 9.99 -15.16
N GLN A 452 27.97 10.59 -16.12
CA GLN A 452 29.19 9.98 -16.68
C GLN A 452 30.27 9.71 -15.63
N LYS A 453 30.38 10.59 -14.63
CA LYS A 453 31.31 10.45 -13.52
C LYS A 453 30.87 9.36 -12.53
N MET A 454 29.59 9.32 -12.18
CA MET A 454 29.07 8.42 -11.14
C MET A 454 28.68 7.03 -11.67
N GLY A 455 28.39 6.92 -12.96
CA GLY A 455 27.91 5.71 -13.61
C GLY A 455 26.43 5.40 -13.38
N TYR A 456 25.90 5.73 -12.20
CA TYR A 456 24.49 5.60 -11.82
C TYR A 456 24.08 6.83 -11.00
N VAL A 457 22.86 7.33 -11.22
CA VAL A 457 22.20 8.35 -10.39
C VAL A 457 20.70 8.06 -10.29
N ASN A 458 20.12 8.23 -9.12
CA ASN A 458 18.67 8.30 -8.96
C ASN A 458 18.16 9.65 -9.51
N LEU A 459 17.00 9.68 -10.17
CA LEU A 459 16.37 10.91 -10.67
C LEU A 459 15.47 11.58 -9.63
N ARG A 460 15.36 11.01 -8.44
CA ARG A 460 14.67 11.54 -7.27
C ARG A 460 15.70 11.90 -6.20
N CYS A 461 15.60 13.13 -5.69
CA CYS A 461 16.52 13.70 -4.70
C CYS A 461 15.86 13.86 -3.33
N VAL A 462 14.53 14.04 -3.29
CA VAL A 462 13.78 14.13 -2.03
C VAL A 462 13.72 12.77 -1.32
N TRP A 463 13.81 12.77 0.01
CA TRP A 463 13.77 11.55 0.82
C TRP A 463 12.37 11.10 1.23
N THR A 464 11.32 11.84 0.83
CA THR A 464 9.95 11.65 1.31
C THR A 464 9.44 10.21 1.25
N LEU A 465 9.94 9.39 0.32
CA LEU A 465 9.70 7.95 0.26
C LEU A 465 11.01 7.20 0.00
N GLY A 466 11.26 6.14 0.76
CA GLY A 466 12.39 5.23 0.54
C GLY A 466 13.70 5.57 1.26
N CYS A 467 13.86 6.79 1.76
CA CYS A 467 15.07 7.24 2.46
C CYS A 467 14.75 7.79 3.86
N PRO A 468 15.67 7.69 4.85
CA PRO A 468 17.00 7.07 4.75
C PRO A 468 16.98 5.53 4.88
N GLU A 469 15.92 4.98 5.46
CA GLU A 469 15.75 3.56 5.76
C GLU A 469 14.32 3.19 5.37
N GLU A 470 14.15 2.22 4.47
CA GLU A 470 12.83 1.77 4.01
C GLU A 470 12.56 0.31 4.39
N ILE A 471 13.51 -0.57 4.09
CA ILE A 471 13.34 -2.02 4.25
C ILE A 471 14.37 -2.49 5.27
N HIS A 472 13.96 -3.31 6.23
CA HIS A 472 14.86 -3.95 7.20
C HIS A 472 14.81 -5.48 7.08
N PRO A 473 15.49 -6.08 6.07
CA PRO A 473 15.26 -7.47 5.65
C PRO A 473 15.44 -8.54 6.73
N LEU A 474 16.16 -8.26 7.81
CA LEU A 474 16.45 -9.21 8.88
C LEU A 474 15.58 -9.00 10.13
N SER A 475 15.10 -7.79 10.41
CA SER A 475 14.29 -7.49 11.61
C SER A 475 12.81 -7.43 11.33
N ASP A 476 12.43 -7.23 10.08
CA ASP A 476 11.04 -7.30 9.61
C ASP A 476 10.54 -8.75 9.53
N THR A 477 11.35 -9.75 9.93
CA THR A 477 11.07 -11.19 9.81
C THR A 477 10.28 -11.78 10.99
N HIS A 478 10.05 -11.02 12.06
CA HIS A 478 9.49 -11.53 13.33
C HIS A 478 8.45 -10.60 13.99
N ARG A 479 7.85 -9.68 13.24
CA ARG A 479 6.50 -9.22 13.56
C ARG A 479 5.57 -10.02 12.67
N ASP A 480 4.50 -10.57 13.23
CA ASP A 480 3.55 -11.42 12.51
C ASP A 480 2.86 -10.70 11.32
N ASP A 481 3.20 -9.41 11.07
CA ASP A 481 2.42 -8.47 10.26
C ASP A 481 3.25 -7.70 9.19
N VAL A 482 4.52 -8.04 8.95
CA VAL A 482 5.34 -7.37 7.91
C VAL A 482 6.09 -8.37 7.03
N HIS A 483 5.43 -8.92 6.02
CA HIS A 483 6.11 -9.78 5.04
C HIS A 483 6.98 -9.01 4.03
N ALA A 484 6.96 -7.67 4.02
CA ALA A 484 7.82 -6.89 3.12
C ALA A 484 9.32 -7.21 3.31
N GLY A 485 9.75 -7.41 4.56
CA GLY A 485 11.11 -7.83 4.87
C GLY A 485 11.42 -9.27 4.52
N GLU A 486 10.48 -10.21 4.70
CA GLU A 486 10.64 -11.62 4.36
C GLU A 486 10.66 -11.84 2.84
N TYR A 487 9.78 -11.17 2.09
CA TYR A 487 9.79 -11.21 0.63
C TYR A 487 11.00 -10.51 0.05
N PHE A 488 11.40 -9.36 0.61
CA PHE A 488 12.66 -8.74 0.21
C PHE A 488 13.86 -9.60 0.56
N LEU A 489 13.91 -10.21 1.75
CA LEU A 489 14.96 -11.15 2.16
C LEU A 489 15.08 -12.31 1.17
N THR A 490 13.95 -12.96 0.87
CA THR A 490 13.89 -14.12 -0.02
C THR A 490 14.23 -13.71 -1.44
N GLY A 491 13.56 -12.69 -1.98
CA GLY A 491 13.81 -12.19 -3.33
C GLY A 491 15.23 -11.66 -3.50
N PHE A 492 15.78 -10.93 -2.52
CA PHE A 492 17.16 -10.46 -2.53
C PHE A 492 18.14 -11.64 -2.50
N SER A 493 17.88 -12.68 -1.71
CA SER A 493 18.73 -13.88 -1.67
C SER A 493 18.70 -14.66 -2.99
N GLU A 494 17.58 -14.65 -3.71
CA GLU A 494 17.44 -15.28 -5.02
C GLU A 494 18.09 -14.44 -6.14
N LEU A 495 17.96 -13.11 -6.05
CA LEU A 495 18.57 -12.18 -7.00
C LEU A 495 20.09 -12.07 -6.82
N PHE A 496 20.57 -12.06 -5.57
CA PHE A 496 21.98 -11.87 -5.20
C PHE A 496 22.47 -12.99 -4.27
N PRO A 497 22.57 -14.24 -4.76
CA PRO A 497 22.86 -15.40 -3.92
C PRO A 497 24.25 -15.38 -3.26
N ASP A 498 25.18 -14.62 -3.82
CA ASP A 498 26.56 -14.50 -3.32
C ASP A 498 26.79 -13.23 -2.45
N GLU A 499 25.77 -12.39 -2.27
CA GLU A 499 25.88 -11.15 -1.49
C GLU A 499 25.30 -11.31 -0.08
N PRO A 500 25.90 -10.68 0.95
CA PRO A 500 25.31 -10.67 2.28
C PRO A 500 24.02 -9.86 2.29
N ILE A 501 22.99 -10.41 2.92
CA ILE A 501 21.71 -9.71 3.10
C ILE A 501 21.95 -8.39 3.87
N PRO A 502 21.51 -7.25 3.33
CA PRO A 502 21.64 -5.97 4.00
C PRO A 502 20.76 -5.89 5.24
N ARG A 503 21.22 -5.17 6.27
CA ARG A 503 20.40 -4.91 7.46
C ARG A 503 19.30 -3.90 7.21
N VAL A 504 19.59 -2.95 6.34
CA VAL A 504 18.72 -1.83 5.96
C VAL A 504 18.94 -1.56 4.49
N VAL A 505 17.86 -1.31 3.76
CA VAL A 505 17.89 -0.81 2.39
C VAL A 505 17.15 0.52 2.36
N GLY A 506 17.72 1.50 1.68
CA GLY A 506 17.13 2.83 1.53
C GLY A 506 17.61 3.50 0.25
N VAL A 507 16.68 4.04 -0.51
CA VAL A 507 16.91 4.81 -1.73
C VAL A 507 15.65 5.60 -2.03
N SER A 508 15.75 6.83 -2.53
CA SER A 508 14.57 7.58 -2.94
C SER A 508 13.78 6.78 -3.98
N CYS A 509 12.47 6.60 -3.75
CA CYS A 509 11.65 5.63 -4.48
C CYS A 509 11.58 5.87 -6.00
N CYS A 510 10.88 4.91 -6.61
CA CYS A 510 10.07 5.02 -7.82
C CYS A 510 10.83 4.75 -9.13
N ALA A 511 11.91 3.96 -9.05
CA ALA A 511 12.62 3.34 -10.17
C ALA A 511 13.04 4.26 -11.35
N GLN A 512 13.05 5.58 -11.18
CA GLN A 512 13.55 6.50 -12.19
C GLN A 512 15.03 6.79 -11.97
N PHE A 513 15.88 6.37 -12.92
CA PHE A 513 17.33 6.50 -12.76
C PHE A 513 18.06 6.70 -14.10
N GLY A 514 19.25 7.29 -13.99
CA GLY A 514 20.21 7.37 -15.09
C GLY A 514 21.34 6.39 -14.90
N VAL A 515 21.77 5.74 -15.98
CA VAL A 515 22.91 4.80 -15.94
C VAL A 515 23.74 4.91 -17.22
N THR A 516 25.06 4.77 -17.11
CA THR A 516 25.97 4.73 -18.26
C THR A 516 26.12 3.32 -18.80
N ARG A 517 26.49 3.20 -20.08
CA ARG A 517 26.85 1.90 -20.67
C ARG A 517 27.86 1.14 -19.83
N ASP A 518 28.98 1.81 -19.54
CA ASP A 518 30.11 1.19 -18.85
C ASP A 518 29.67 0.68 -17.47
N LYS A 519 28.71 1.35 -16.84
CA LYS A 519 28.14 0.91 -15.57
C LYS A 519 27.25 -0.32 -15.72
N VAL A 520 26.37 -0.36 -16.73
CA VAL A 520 25.56 -1.56 -17.04
C VAL A 520 26.48 -2.75 -17.35
N GLN A 521 27.54 -2.53 -18.12
CA GLN A 521 28.46 -3.58 -18.59
C GLN A 521 29.47 -4.06 -17.53
N GLN A 522 29.52 -3.43 -16.34
CA GLN A 522 30.27 -3.98 -15.20
C GLN A 522 29.68 -5.31 -14.71
N ARG A 523 28.38 -5.52 -14.93
CA ARG A 523 27.66 -6.75 -14.62
C ARG A 523 27.41 -7.52 -15.92
N PRO A 524 27.69 -8.84 -15.99
CA PRO A 524 27.49 -9.60 -17.22
C PRO A 524 26.02 -9.69 -17.63
N LYS A 525 25.77 -9.83 -18.93
CA LYS A 525 24.41 -9.98 -19.50
C LYS A 525 23.58 -11.07 -18.80
N SER A 526 24.22 -12.17 -18.43
CA SER A 526 23.59 -13.32 -17.76
C SER A 526 22.88 -12.96 -16.46
N ASP A 527 23.35 -11.95 -15.73
CA ASP A 527 22.73 -11.56 -14.47
C ASP A 527 21.43 -10.80 -14.72
N TYR A 528 21.38 -9.94 -15.75
CA TYR A 528 20.14 -9.29 -16.16
C TYR A 528 19.12 -10.32 -16.67
N GLU A 529 19.58 -11.34 -17.39
CA GLU A 529 18.75 -12.48 -17.81
C GLU A 529 18.22 -13.26 -16.60
N HIS A 530 19.05 -13.47 -15.57
CA HIS A 530 18.65 -14.06 -14.29
C HIS A 530 17.57 -13.22 -13.60
N PHE A 531 17.76 -11.91 -13.45
CA PHE A 531 16.78 -11.02 -12.83
C PHE A 531 15.44 -11.04 -13.59
N ARG A 532 15.49 -10.99 -14.94
CA ARG A 532 14.27 -11.05 -15.76
C ARG A 532 13.57 -12.40 -15.64
N ASN A 533 14.35 -13.48 -15.58
CA ASN A 533 13.80 -14.82 -15.40
C ASN A 533 13.13 -14.95 -14.04
N TRP A 534 13.81 -14.54 -12.96
CA TRP A 534 13.24 -14.47 -11.61
C TRP A 534 11.92 -13.71 -11.60
N LEU A 535 11.91 -12.50 -12.18
CA LEU A 535 10.70 -11.66 -12.25
C LEU A 535 9.56 -12.35 -13.02
N ALA A 536 9.89 -13.08 -14.09
CA ALA A 536 8.91 -13.80 -14.89
C ALA A 536 8.35 -15.05 -14.19
N THR A 537 9.14 -15.73 -13.34
CA THR A 537 8.81 -17.04 -12.77
C THR A 537 8.45 -17.02 -11.29
N THR A 538 8.76 -15.95 -10.56
CA THR A 538 8.42 -15.82 -9.15
C THR A 538 6.91 -15.93 -8.92
N THR A 539 6.53 -16.53 -7.80
CA THR A 539 5.13 -16.66 -7.37
C THR A 539 4.60 -15.40 -6.70
N LEU A 540 5.48 -14.44 -6.38
CA LEU A 540 5.09 -13.16 -5.78
C LEU A 540 4.16 -12.36 -6.70
N GLY A 541 3.33 -11.49 -6.12
CA GLY A 541 2.46 -10.52 -6.82
C GLY A 541 3.23 -9.51 -7.69
N ASP A 542 2.53 -8.82 -8.61
CA ASP A 542 3.15 -7.88 -9.56
C ASP A 542 3.87 -6.74 -8.84
N ASP A 543 3.15 -6.18 -7.88
CA ASP A 543 3.52 -5.18 -6.90
C ASP A 543 4.72 -5.58 -6.03
N LEU A 544 4.69 -6.75 -5.37
CA LEU A 544 5.77 -7.20 -4.49
C LEU A 544 7.06 -7.45 -5.28
N SER A 545 6.96 -8.17 -6.39
CA SER A 545 8.11 -8.46 -7.25
C SER A 545 8.68 -7.20 -7.91
N GLY A 546 7.83 -6.23 -8.25
CA GLY A 546 8.21 -4.90 -8.71
C GLY A 546 8.94 -4.09 -7.63
N ARG A 547 8.43 -4.07 -6.40
CA ARG A 547 9.04 -3.34 -5.28
C ARG A 547 10.42 -3.88 -4.89
N ILE A 548 10.59 -5.21 -4.90
CA ILE A 548 11.92 -5.82 -4.70
C ILE A 548 12.90 -5.32 -5.76
N MET A 549 12.48 -5.24 -7.03
CA MET A 549 13.33 -4.72 -8.10
C MET A 549 13.60 -3.22 -7.94
N GLU A 550 12.59 -2.42 -7.60
CA GLU A 550 12.69 -0.98 -7.36
C GLU A 550 13.80 -0.67 -6.35
N TYR A 551 13.77 -1.33 -5.19
CA TYR A 551 14.76 -1.19 -4.13
C TYR A 551 16.04 -2.01 -4.36
N SER A 552 16.18 -2.66 -5.53
CA SER A 552 17.41 -3.36 -5.92
C SER A 552 18.22 -2.63 -6.98
N TRP A 553 17.64 -1.68 -7.73
CA TRP A 553 18.31 -1.05 -8.88
C TRP A 553 19.66 -0.41 -8.54
N HIS A 554 19.74 0.37 -7.46
CA HIS A 554 21.00 1.00 -7.06
C HIS A 554 22.06 -0.04 -6.71
N MET A 555 21.69 -1.15 -6.06
CA MET A 555 22.57 -2.27 -5.75
C MET A 555 22.96 -3.09 -6.99
N ILE A 556 22.05 -3.28 -7.95
CA ILE A 556 22.36 -3.87 -9.27
C ILE A 556 23.50 -3.10 -9.93
N PHE A 557 23.47 -1.77 -9.80
CA PHE A 557 24.51 -0.86 -10.25
C PHE A 557 25.55 -0.53 -9.15
N GLY A 558 25.76 -1.41 -8.18
CA GLY A 558 26.90 -1.38 -7.27
C GLY A 558 26.97 -0.18 -6.32
N GLN A 559 25.83 0.44 -6.00
CA GLN A 559 25.70 1.36 -4.88
C GLN A 559 25.51 0.58 -3.57
N PRO A 560 25.84 1.18 -2.40
CA PRO A 560 25.56 0.57 -1.11
C PRO A 560 24.05 0.36 -0.88
N PRO A 561 23.65 -0.57 0.02
CA PRO A 561 22.24 -0.84 0.32
C PRO A 561 21.43 0.39 0.74
N VAL A 562 22.06 1.34 1.44
CA VAL A 562 21.51 2.66 1.70
C VAL A 562 22.21 3.69 0.80
N HIS A 563 21.48 4.21 -0.18
CA HIS A 563 21.94 5.22 -1.14
C HIS A 563 21.00 6.43 -1.13
N CYS A 564 21.13 7.24 -0.07
CA CYS A 564 20.34 8.45 0.17
C CYS A 564 21.28 9.67 0.21
N PRO A 565 21.67 10.23 -0.95
CA PRO A 565 22.46 11.44 -0.99
C PRO A 565 21.67 12.62 -0.41
N ASN A 566 22.35 13.59 0.20
CA ASN A 566 21.69 14.81 0.68
C ASN A 566 20.96 15.51 -0.47
N ALA A 567 19.76 16.02 -0.20
CA ALA A 567 18.90 16.63 -1.21
C ALA A 567 19.58 17.81 -1.91
N ASP A 568 20.31 18.65 -1.18
CA ASP A 568 21.05 19.80 -1.72
C ASP A 568 22.13 19.38 -2.73
N GLU A 569 22.95 18.40 -2.37
CA GLU A 569 23.98 17.83 -3.22
C GLU A 569 23.36 17.11 -4.43
N CYS A 570 22.27 16.35 -4.22
CA CYS A 570 21.59 15.65 -5.29
C CYS A 570 21.02 16.64 -6.32
N TYR A 571 20.24 17.63 -5.90
CA TYR A 571 19.69 18.65 -6.81
C TYR A 571 20.77 19.44 -7.53
N CYS A 572 21.85 19.81 -6.85
CA CYS A 572 22.98 20.49 -7.47
C CYS A 572 23.69 19.62 -8.51
N ASN A 573 24.02 18.37 -8.15
CA ASN A 573 24.85 17.53 -8.98
C ASN A 573 24.08 16.87 -10.13
N VAL A 574 22.86 16.39 -9.87
CA VAL A 574 22.01 15.68 -10.86
C VAL A 574 21.29 16.67 -11.76
N PHE A 575 20.85 17.81 -11.22
CA PHE A 575 20.00 18.77 -11.93
C PHE A 575 20.58 20.18 -12.01
N GLY A 576 21.81 20.44 -11.57
CA GLY A 576 22.41 21.78 -11.64
C GLY A 576 21.75 22.84 -10.73
N LEU A 577 20.85 22.44 -9.83
CA LEU A 577 20.11 23.35 -8.95
C LEU A 577 20.88 23.57 -7.63
N CYS A 578 21.95 24.36 -7.70
CA CYS A 578 22.98 24.42 -6.63
C CYS A 578 22.82 25.47 -5.52
N ASN A 579 21.70 26.18 -5.44
CA ASN A 579 21.50 27.25 -4.44
C ASN A 579 20.12 27.15 -3.78
N LEU A 580 19.72 25.93 -3.45
CA LEU A 580 18.47 25.66 -2.76
C LEU A 580 18.64 25.86 -1.26
N ASN A 581 17.57 26.29 -0.59
CA ASN A 581 17.52 26.26 0.87
C ASN A 581 17.01 24.88 1.28
N CYS A 582 17.83 24.11 2.00
CA CYS A 582 17.49 22.74 2.39
C CYS A 582 17.55 22.64 3.92
N PRO A 583 16.40 22.61 4.62
CA PRO A 583 16.36 22.66 6.08
C PRO A 583 16.82 21.35 6.75
N ASN A 584 16.86 20.25 6.00
CA ASN A 584 17.34 18.94 6.45
C ASN A 584 17.95 18.17 5.27
N ASP A 585 18.54 17.02 5.57
CA ASP A 585 19.26 16.17 4.61
C ASP A 585 18.37 15.66 3.47
N GLY A 586 17.05 15.57 3.68
CA GLY A 586 16.12 14.92 2.78
C GLY A 586 15.19 15.83 1.98
N SER A 587 15.25 17.15 2.19
CA SER A 587 14.30 18.08 1.55
C SER A 587 14.87 19.46 1.31
N CYS A 588 14.34 20.12 0.28
CA CYS A 588 14.65 21.50 -0.05
C CYS A 588 13.36 22.30 -0.25
N ASP A 589 13.36 23.54 0.25
CA ASP A 589 12.21 24.44 0.16
C ASP A 589 11.79 24.65 -1.29
N ASN A 590 10.48 24.66 -1.54
CA ASN A 590 9.89 24.92 -2.85
C ASN A 590 10.40 23.99 -3.97
N ARG A 591 10.82 22.76 -3.64
CA ARG A 591 11.21 21.75 -4.63
C ARG A 591 10.19 20.67 -4.82
N TYR A 592 9.78 20.06 -3.73
CA TYR A 592 8.87 18.93 -3.76
C TYR A 592 8.08 18.92 -2.46
N VAL A 593 6.79 18.66 -2.62
CA VAL A 593 5.90 18.28 -1.53
C VAL A 593 5.19 17.03 -2.03
N LEU A 594 5.00 16.03 -1.17
CA LEU A 594 4.20 14.88 -1.55
C LEU A 594 2.79 15.37 -1.89
N PRO A 595 2.29 15.14 -3.12
CA PRO A 595 0.97 15.63 -3.47
C PRO A 595 -0.09 14.96 -2.59
N PRO A 596 -1.24 15.63 -2.43
CA PRO A 596 -2.33 15.04 -1.71
C PRO A 596 -2.86 13.75 -2.37
N PHE A 597 -2.72 13.61 -3.69
CA PHE A 597 -3.19 12.43 -4.41
C PHE A 597 -2.10 11.91 -5.36
N ALA A 598 -2.06 10.59 -5.56
CA ALA A 598 -1.14 9.98 -6.52
C ALA A 598 -1.51 10.36 -7.98
N SER A 599 -2.80 10.56 -8.25
CA SER A 599 -3.26 11.07 -9.54
C SER A 599 -3.32 12.60 -9.54
N LEU A 600 -2.90 13.21 -10.65
CA LEU A 600 -3.00 14.65 -10.84
C LEU A 600 -4.40 14.99 -11.43
N PRO A 601 -5.02 16.10 -10.99
CA PRO A 601 -6.38 16.42 -11.37
C PRO A 601 -6.49 16.75 -12.86
N LYS A 602 -7.68 16.56 -13.42
CA LYS A 602 -7.93 16.86 -14.83
C LYS A 602 -7.72 18.35 -15.11
N GLY A 603 -6.80 18.66 -16.02
CA GLY A 603 -6.42 20.04 -16.35
C GLY A 603 -5.15 20.53 -15.64
N TRP A 604 -4.48 19.69 -14.85
CA TRP A 604 -3.13 19.95 -14.38
C TRP A 604 -2.18 20.30 -15.55
N PRO A 605 -1.25 21.26 -15.41
CA PRO A 605 -0.89 22.01 -14.20
C PRO A 605 -1.70 23.29 -13.96
N PHE A 606 -2.67 23.61 -14.82
CA PHE A 606 -3.44 24.87 -14.74
C PHE A 606 -4.64 24.79 -13.81
N LYS A 607 -5.05 23.57 -13.44
CA LYS A 607 -6.10 23.34 -12.42
C LYS A 607 -5.53 22.54 -11.25
N GLY A 608 -5.75 23.04 -10.04
CA GLY A 608 -5.39 22.37 -8.79
C GLY A 608 -6.41 21.35 -8.35
N TRP A 609 -6.09 20.65 -7.25
CA TRP A 609 -6.91 19.56 -6.75
C TRP A 609 -8.30 19.99 -6.28
N LYS A 610 -8.48 21.26 -5.89
CA LYS A 610 -9.79 21.85 -5.56
C LYS A 610 -10.43 22.55 -6.76
N GLY A 611 -9.95 22.28 -7.98
CA GLY A 611 -10.42 22.91 -9.22
C GLY A 611 -10.02 24.38 -9.39
N GLN A 612 -9.19 24.92 -8.49
CA GLN A 612 -8.68 26.29 -8.54
C GLN A 612 -7.74 26.49 -9.73
N GLU A 613 -7.80 27.66 -10.36
CA GLU A 613 -6.86 28.04 -11.41
C GLU A 613 -5.45 28.22 -10.81
N GLN A 614 -4.44 27.72 -11.52
CA GLN A 614 -3.04 27.77 -11.13
C GLN A 614 -2.18 28.36 -12.24
N ASP A 615 -1.07 28.98 -11.85
CA ASP A 615 -0.03 29.43 -12.78
C ASP A 615 1.25 28.61 -12.57
N PRO A 616 1.55 27.63 -13.45
CA PRO A 616 2.74 26.78 -13.36
C PRO A 616 4.06 27.55 -13.46
N THR A 617 4.01 28.85 -13.77
CA THR A 617 5.20 29.71 -13.84
C THR A 617 5.58 30.35 -12.50
N HIS A 618 4.77 30.19 -11.46
CA HIS A 618 4.98 30.82 -10.14
C HIS A 618 4.78 29.84 -8.96
N GLY A 619 5.83 29.60 -8.17
CA GLY A 619 5.72 28.97 -6.84
C GLY A 619 5.49 27.45 -6.81
N LEU A 620 5.15 26.93 -5.63
CA LEU A 620 4.58 25.59 -5.45
C LEU A 620 3.08 25.64 -5.81
N PRO A 621 2.48 24.54 -6.31
CA PRO A 621 1.06 24.47 -6.54
C PRO A 621 0.28 24.74 -5.25
N GLU A 622 -0.82 25.50 -5.35
CA GLU A 622 -1.68 25.78 -4.20
C GLU A 622 -2.38 24.48 -3.76
N SER A 623 -2.24 24.15 -2.47
CA SER A 623 -2.81 22.96 -1.82
C SER A 623 -4.34 23.00 -1.70
#